data_AF-A0A173WPF9-F1
#
_entry.id   AF-A0A173WPF9-F1
#
_cell.length_a   1.000
_cell.length_b   1.000
_cell.length_c   1.000
_cell.angle_alpha   90.00
_cell.angle_beta   90.00
_cell.angle_gamma   90.00
#
_symmetry.space_group_name_H-M   'P 1'
#
loop_
_entity.id
_entity.type
_entity.pdbx_description
1 polymer ?
#
loop_
_entity_poly.entity_id
_entity_poly.type
_entity_poly.pdbx_seq_one_letter_code
_entity_poly.pdbx_strand_id
1 'polypeptide(L)'
;MKKIVVGLAVVLGFCTCAHQPSGTLDVNKALDYCAKQTQRTLTELKTDSGIDYTMMPRNIMADEQHWNCRKATKEEWCAGFWPGVLWYDYEYTKDKQVLEEAENFTHSLKFLSHIPAYDHDLGFLVFCSYGNGYRLTKNPAYKQVILDTADTLATLFNPIVGTILSWPREVEPRNWPHNTIMDNMINLEMLFWAAKNGGNPYLYDIAVSHADKTMKCQFRPDYTSYHVAVYDTITGNLIKGVTHQGYADSTMWARGQAWAIYGYTVVYRETKDPKYLDFVQKVTDVYLDRLPEDKVPYWDFDDPSIPDAPRDASAGAVVASALLELSTYLPNGTGKRYKDAAIEMLTSLSSDSYQSGESKPSFLLHSVGHWPNHSEIDASIIYADYYYIEALLRLKRLQEGYGVLG
;
A
#
# COMPACT_ATOMS: atom_id res chain seq x y z
N MET A 1 32.44 -56.96 38.97
CA MET A 1 32.37 -55.96 37.89
C MET A 1 30.94 -55.44 37.76
N LYS A 2 30.71 -54.18 38.12
CA LYS A 2 29.73 -53.24 37.52
C LYS A 2 29.79 -51.94 38.33
N LYS A 3 30.45 -50.93 37.76
CA LYS A 3 30.46 -49.56 38.30
C LYS A 3 29.12 -48.92 37.91
N ILE A 4 28.38 -48.39 38.88
CA ILE A 4 27.20 -47.57 38.62
C ILE A 4 27.65 -46.11 38.66
N VAL A 5 27.59 -45.45 37.51
CA VAL A 5 27.80 -44.00 37.36
C VAL A 5 26.43 -43.35 37.53
N VAL A 6 26.27 -42.51 38.54
CA VAL A 6 25.07 -41.67 38.72
C VAL A 6 25.34 -40.36 37.98
N GLY A 7 24.64 -40.16 36.87
CA GLY A 7 24.68 -38.91 36.09
C GLY A 7 23.82 -37.82 36.76
N LEU A 8 24.42 -36.64 36.96
CA LEU A 8 23.74 -35.43 37.41
C LEU A 8 22.89 -34.89 36.24
N ALA A 9 21.57 -34.90 36.38
CA ALA A 9 20.68 -34.23 35.44
C ALA A 9 20.61 -32.73 35.78
N VAL A 10 21.28 -31.90 34.98
CA VAL A 10 21.12 -30.45 35.02
C VAL A 10 19.86 -30.10 34.23
N VAL A 11 18.80 -29.75 34.93
CA VAL A 11 17.59 -29.18 34.33
C VAL A 11 17.85 -27.69 34.11
N LEU A 12 18.24 -27.33 32.88
CA LEU A 12 18.26 -25.95 32.42
C LEU A 12 16.80 -25.51 32.23
N GLY A 13 16.27 -24.78 33.20
CA GLY A 13 15.00 -24.08 33.06
C GLY A 13 15.14 -22.96 32.04
N PHE A 14 14.53 -23.15 30.86
CA PHE A 14 14.30 -22.04 29.94
C PHE A 14 13.28 -21.10 30.58
N CYS A 15 13.76 -19.97 31.11
CA CYS A 15 12.91 -18.82 31.37
C CYS A 15 12.43 -18.28 30.02
N THR A 16 11.29 -18.76 29.54
CA THR A 16 10.51 -18.04 28.53
C THR A 16 10.02 -16.76 29.21
N CYS A 17 10.70 -15.65 28.96
CA CYS A 17 10.12 -14.33 29.17
C CYS A 17 8.92 -14.24 28.23
N ALA A 18 7.73 -14.56 28.74
CA ALA A 18 6.49 -14.19 28.08
C ALA A 18 6.47 -12.67 28.04
N HIS A 19 6.80 -12.09 26.89
CA HIS A 19 6.60 -10.68 26.64
C HIS A 19 5.10 -10.43 26.78
N GLN A 20 4.70 -9.72 27.84
CA GLN A 20 3.35 -9.19 27.90
C GLN A 20 3.17 -8.25 26.70
N PRO A 21 2.02 -8.24 26.02
CA PRO A 21 1.76 -7.23 25.01
C PRO A 21 1.95 -5.87 25.68
N SER A 22 2.95 -5.12 25.21
CA SER A 22 2.98 -3.67 25.37
C SER A 22 1.57 -3.15 25.02
N GLY A 23 1.02 -2.27 25.85
CA GLY A 23 -0.42 -1.98 25.92
C GLY A 23 -1.12 -1.76 24.57
N THR A 24 -2.44 -1.98 24.56
CA THR A 24 -3.28 -1.75 23.37
C THR A 24 -3.00 -0.39 22.76
N LEU A 25 -2.65 -0.35 21.46
CA LEU A 25 -2.44 0.87 20.68
C LEU A 25 -3.54 1.90 20.96
N ASP A 26 -3.15 3.07 21.47
CA ASP A 26 -4.04 4.23 21.56
C ASP A 26 -4.16 4.86 20.18
N VAL A 27 -5.20 4.46 19.45
CA VAL A 27 -5.43 4.91 18.07
C VAL A 27 -5.66 6.42 17.96
N ASN A 28 -6.27 7.04 18.98
CA ASN A 28 -6.50 8.49 18.95
C ASN A 28 -5.18 9.23 19.13
N LYS A 29 -4.32 8.79 20.05
CA LYS A 29 -2.98 9.36 20.21
C LYS A 29 -2.15 9.23 18.91
N ALA A 30 -2.24 8.09 18.23
CA ALA A 30 -1.55 7.89 16.95
C ALA A 30 -2.11 8.78 15.83
N LEU A 31 -3.43 9.02 15.78
CA LEU A 31 -4.06 9.95 14.84
C LEU A 31 -3.74 11.41 15.16
N ASP A 32 -3.70 11.80 16.44
CA ASP A 32 -3.25 13.13 16.88
C ASP A 32 -1.80 13.39 16.47
N TYR A 33 -0.95 12.36 16.53
CA TYR A 33 0.41 12.41 15.99
C TYR A 33 0.41 12.67 14.48
N CYS A 34 -0.37 11.93 13.69
CA CYS A 34 -0.49 12.15 12.25
C CYS A 34 -0.96 13.58 11.96
N ALA A 35 -1.97 14.08 12.67
CA ALA A 35 -2.46 15.46 12.51
C ALA A 35 -1.37 16.50 12.78
N LYS A 36 -0.58 16.32 13.85
CA LYS A 36 0.56 17.20 14.15
C LYS A 36 1.61 17.17 13.02
N GLN A 37 1.92 15.99 12.48
CA GLN A 37 2.89 15.86 11.39
C GLN A 37 2.36 16.43 10.07
N THR A 38 1.07 16.28 9.78
CA THR A 38 0.39 16.93 8.64
C THR A 38 0.55 18.44 8.71
N GLN A 39 0.31 19.04 9.88
CA GLN A 39 0.49 20.49 10.08
C GLN A 39 1.95 20.93 9.93
N ARG A 40 2.91 20.13 10.38
CA ARG A 40 4.34 20.39 10.15
C ARG A 40 4.69 20.36 8.67
N THR A 41 4.20 19.38 7.93
CA THR A 41 4.39 19.30 6.47
C THR A 41 3.75 20.51 5.77
N LEU A 42 2.50 20.88 6.09
CA LEU A 42 1.85 22.08 5.52
C LEU A 42 2.63 23.37 5.83
N THR A 43 3.18 23.48 7.05
CA THR A 43 4.02 24.61 7.42
C THR A 43 5.31 24.65 6.59
N GLU A 44 5.95 23.50 6.36
CA GLU A 44 7.16 23.38 5.54
C GLU A 44 6.89 23.74 4.06
N LEU A 45 5.75 23.32 3.50
CA LEU A 45 5.39 23.59 2.10
C LEU A 45 5.04 25.07 1.84
N LYS A 46 4.76 25.84 2.89
CA LYS A 46 4.36 27.24 2.79
C LYS A 46 5.58 28.17 2.69
N THR A 47 5.72 28.82 1.54
CA THR A 47 6.74 29.84 1.29
C THR A 47 6.17 31.26 1.42
N ASP A 48 7.03 32.28 1.28
CA ASP A 48 6.61 33.70 1.21
C ASP A 48 5.61 33.97 0.06
N SER A 49 5.67 33.17 -1.00
CA SER A 49 4.74 33.21 -2.14
C SER A 49 3.49 32.34 -1.97
N GLY A 50 3.31 31.69 -0.81
CA GLY A 50 2.28 30.68 -0.58
C GLY A 50 2.76 29.26 -0.88
N ILE A 51 1.81 28.33 -0.99
CA ILE A 51 2.06 26.92 -1.32
C ILE A 51 2.00 26.73 -2.84
N ASP A 52 3.02 26.08 -3.41
CA ASP A 52 2.93 25.56 -4.78
C ASP A 52 2.22 24.21 -4.76
N TYR A 53 0.92 24.22 -5.03
CA TYR A 53 0.08 23.01 -5.03
C TYR A 53 0.49 21.97 -6.08
N THR A 54 1.40 22.29 -7.00
CA THR A 54 1.94 21.31 -7.93
C THR A 54 3.14 20.56 -7.38
N MET A 55 3.70 20.95 -6.23
CA MET A 55 4.84 20.29 -5.61
C MET A 55 4.40 19.38 -4.46
N MET A 56 4.49 18.07 -4.66
CA MET A 56 4.00 17.04 -3.74
C MET A 56 5.16 16.44 -2.92
N PRO A 57 5.01 16.27 -1.60
CA PRO A 57 5.91 15.44 -0.80
C PRO A 57 6.11 14.05 -1.42
N ARG A 58 7.38 13.62 -1.57
CA ARG A 58 7.72 12.28 -2.08
C ARG A 58 8.45 11.44 -1.05
N ASN A 59 9.61 11.92 -0.61
CA ASN A 59 10.44 11.23 0.37
C ASN A 59 11.30 12.20 1.19
N ILE A 60 11.86 11.69 2.28
CA ILE A 60 12.94 12.31 3.05
C ILE A 60 14.00 11.24 3.25
N MET A 61 15.20 11.42 2.70
CA MET A 61 16.29 10.46 2.85
C MET A 61 16.76 10.40 4.31
N ALA A 62 17.48 9.33 4.69
CA ALA A 62 17.93 9.09 6.06
C ALA A 62 18.68 10.30 6.66
N ASP A 63 19.52 10.95 5.85
CA ASP A 63 20.37 12.10 6.19
C ASP A 63 19.71 13.47 5.96
N GLU A 64 18.44 13.50 5.57
CA GLU A 64 17.68 14.73 5.30
C GLU A 64 16.60 14.98 6.37
N GLN A 65 16.12 16.23 6.43
CA GLN A 65 15.11 16.69 7.39
C GLN A 65 13.84 17.23 6.73
N HIS A 66 13.87 17.46 5.42
CA HIS A 66 12.82 18.11 4.64
C HIS A 66 12.37 17.25 3.48
N TRP A 67 11.13 17.43 3.05
CA TRP A 67 10.56 16.72 1.91
C TRP A 67 11.27 17.06 0.61
N ASN A 68 11.80 16.03 -0.06
CA ASN A 68 12.10 16.09 -1.48
C ASN A 68 10.78 16.12 -2.25
N CYS A 69 10.26 17.31 -2.49
CA CYS A 69 9.03 17.47 -3.23
C CYS A 69 9.24 17.22 -4.73
N ARG A 70 8.23 16.62 -5.37
CA ARG A 70 8.21 16.35 -6.81
C ARG A 70 7.02 17.03 -7.44
N LYS A 71 7.22 17.55 -8.64
CA LYS A 71 6.13 18.16 -9.39
C LYS A 71 5.11 17.11 -9.79
N ALA A 72 3.83 17.42 -9.62
CA ALA A 72 2.71 16.63 -10.11
C ALA A 72 2.73 16.62 -11.64
N THR A 73 3.41 15.62 -12.19
CA THR A 73 3.43 15.31 -13.62
C THR A 73 2.83 13.92 -13.84
N LYS A 74 2.61 13.55 -15.10
CA LYS A 74 2.07 12.22 -15.44
C LYS A 74 3.03 11.07 -15.10
N GLU A 75 4.32 11.37 -14.91
CA GLU A 75 5.37 10.42 -14.55
C GLU A 75 5.51 10.22 -13.03
N GLU A 76 5.05 11.16 -12.21
CA GLU A 76 5.18 11.10 -10.74
C GLU A 76 4.00 10.38 -10.11
N TRP A 77 4.07 9.05 -10.06
CA TRP A 77 2.98 8.18 -9.58
C TRP A 77 2.57 8.41 -8.12
N CYS A 78 3.41 9.03 -7.29
CA CYS A 78 3.09 9.28 -5.87
C CYS A 78 2.28 10.55 -5.60
N ALA A 79 2.00 11.37 -6.62
CA ALA A 79 1.41 12.70 -6.42
C ALA A 79 -0.01 12.67 -5.80
N GLY A 80 -0.71 11.53 -5.84
CA GLY A 80 -2.04 11.37 -5.24
C GLY A 80 -2.05 11.06 -3.73
N PHE A 81 -0.91 10.67 -3.14
CA PHE A 81 -0.88 10.25 -1.74
C PHE A 81 -0.95 11.41 -0.77
N TRP A 82 -0.25 12.52 -1.02
CA TRP A 82 -0.30 13.70 -0.15
C TRP A 82 -1.70 14.31 -0.02
N PRO A 83 -2.43 14.64 -1.10
CA PRO A 83 -3.83 15.04 -0.96
C PRO A 83 -4.69 13.98 -0.26
N GLY A 84 -4.38 12.69 -0.45
CA GLY A 84 -5.01 11.60 0.29
C GLY A 84 -4.78 11.65 1.80
N VAL A 85 -3.55 11.92 2.24
CA VAL A 85 -3.20 12.17 3.65
C VAL A 85 -4.02 13.34 4.21
N LEU A 86 -4.10 14.45 3.47
CA LEU A 86 -4.89 15.62 3.89
C LEU A 86 -6.39 15.30 4.02
N TRP A 87 -6.95 14.49 3.11
CA TRP A 87 -8.34 14.06 3.22
C TRP A 87 -8.60 13.17 4.44
N TYR A 88 -7.69 12.24 4.76
CA TYR A 88 -7.80 11.41 5.95
C TYR A 88 -7.61 12.22 7.23
N ASP A 89 -6.67 13.18 7.24
CA ASP A 89 -6.48 14.08 8.38
C ASP A 89 -7.72 14.96 8.60
N TYR A 90 -8.31 15.53 7.55
CA TYR A 90 -9.58 16.24 7.65
C TYR A 90 -10.71 15.33 8.13
N GLU A 91 -10.77 14.07 7.68
CA GLU A 91 -11.78 13.13 8.16
C GLU A 91 -11.70 12.92 9.67
N TYR A 92 -10.48 12.89 10.23
CA TYR A 92 -10.24 12.78 11.66
C TYR A 92 -10.51 14.09 12.41
N THR A 93 -9.83 15.17 12.03
CA THR A 93 -9.77 16.43 12.80
C THR A 93 -10.96 17.35 12.57
N LYS A 94 -11.61 17.23 11.40
CA LYS A 94 -12.57 18.20 10.86
C LYS A 94 -12.00 19.63 10.72
N ASP A 95 -10.67 19.77 10.61
CA ASP A 95 -10.02 21.06 10.42
C ASP A 95 -10.32 21.63 9.01
N LYS A 96 -10.93 22.82 8.97
CA LYS A 96 -11.30 23.49 7.72
C LYS A 96 -10.11 23.99 6.92
N GLN A 97 -8.98 24.29 7.57
CA GLN A 97 -7.76 24.66 6.84
C GLN A 97 -7.22 23.43 6.10
N VAL A 98 -7.15 22.28 6.77
CA VAL A 98 -6.74 21.00 6.12
C VAL A 98 -7.69 20.65 4.97
N LEU A 99 -8.99 20.89 5.11
CA LEU A 99 -9.94 20.72 4.01
C LEU A 99 -9.58 21.58 2.78
N GLU A 100 -9.32 22.87 2.97
CA GLU A 100 -8.97 23.79 1.88
C GLU A 100 -7.67 23.35 1.18
N GLU A 101 -6.66 22.96 1.96
CA GLU A 101 -5.40 22.43 1.43
C GLU A 101 -5.61 21.11 0.66
N ALA A 102 -6.44 20.20 1.18
CA ALA A 102 -6.80 18.95 0.52
C ALA A 102 -7.46 19.19 -0.84
N GLU A 103 -8.39 20.15 -0.91
CA GLU A 103 -9.06 20.55 -2.16
C GLU A 103 -8.07 21.12 -3.18
N ASN A 104 -7.16 21.99 -2.75
CA ASN A 104 -6.17 22.64 -3.62
C ASN A 104 -5.13 21.66 -4.18
N PHE A 105 -4.53 20.82 -3.33
CA PHE A 105 -3.60 19.78 -3.79
C PHE A 105 -4.31 18.75 -4.68
N THR A 106 -5.54 18.36 -4.36
CA THR A 106 -6.34 17.47 -5.23
C THR A 106 -6.58 18.12 -6.60
N HIS A 107 -6.94 19.41 -6.64
CA HIS A 107 -7.22 20.12 -7.88
C HIS A 107 -6.02 20.14 -8.85
N SER A 108 -4.80 20.17 -8.33
CA SER A 108 -3.58 20.17 -9.14
C SER A 108 -3.44 18.94 -10.04
N LEU A 109 -4.13 17.84 -9.70
CA LEU A 109 -4.09 16.56 -10.42
C LEU A 109 -5.17 16.44 -11.51
N LYS A 110 -6.05 17.43 -11.66
CA LYS A 110 -7.17 17.40 -12.62
C LYS A 110 -6.73 17.09 -14.05
N PHE A 111 -5.55 17.56 -14.45
CA PHE A 111 -5.05 17.39 -15.81
C PHE A 111 -4.94 15.91 -16.23
N LEU A 112 -4.79 14.98 -15.27
CA LEU A 112 -4.70 13.54 -15.53
C LEU A 112 -5.97 12.98 -16.18
N SER A 113 -7.14 13.58 -15.94
CA SER A 113 -8.40 13.17 -16.60
C SER A 113 -8.56 13.70 -18.03
N HIS A 114 -7.57 14.42 -18.55
CA HIS A 114 -7.62 15.10 -19.85
C HIS A 114 -6.44 14.75 -20.76
N ILE A 115 -5.60 13.80 -20.34
CA ILE A 115 -4.44 13.33 -21.11
C ILE A 115 -4.46 11.80 -21.23
N PRO A 116 -3.79 11.22 -22.22
CA PRO A 116 -3.62 9.77 -22.28
C PRO A 116 -2.87 9.23 -21.06
N ALA A 117 -3.17 7.99 -20.68
CA ALA A 117 -2.44 7.30 -19.61
C ALA A 117 -0.95 7.23 -19.94
N TYR A 118 -0.10 7.63 -19.00
CA TYR A 118 1.34 7.43 -19.10
C TYR A 118 1.71 6.00 -18.71
N ASP A 119 1.29 5.61 -17.50
CA ASP A 119 1.40 4.29 -16.88
C ASP A 119 0.06 3.97 -16.18
N HIS A 120 -0.05 2.79 -15.57
CA HIS A 120 -1.27 2.31 -14.90
C HIS A 120 -1.62 2.97 -13.55
N ASP A 121 -0.74 3.79 -12.98
CA ASP A 121 -0.83 4.35 -11.61
C ASP A 121 -1.93 5.40 -11.40
N LEU A 122 -2.86 5.54 -12.36
CA LEU A 122 -3.93 6.54 -12.30
C LEU A 122 -4.88 6.34 -11.12
N GLY A 123 -5.02 5.12 -10.60
CA GLY A 123 -5.78 4.85 -9.38
C GLY A 123 -5.09 5.44 -8.14
N PHE A 124 -3.78 5.27 -7.99
CA PHE A 124 -3.02 5.95 -6.92
C PHE A 124 -3.14 7.47 -7.03
N LEU A 125 -3.03 8.01 -8.24
CA LEU A 125 -3.05 9.45 -8.46
C LEU A 125 -4.43 10.07 -8.20
N VAL A 126 -5.49 9.48 -8.75
CA VAL A 126 -6.83 10.09 -8.76
C VAL A 126 -7.75 9.50 -7.70
N PHE A 127 -7.68 8.21 -7.40
CA PHE A 127 -8.60 7.61 -6.43
C PHE A 127 -8.18 7.89 -4.98
N CYS A 128 -6.87 7.95 -4.67
CA CYS A 128 -6.40 8.41 -3.37
C CYS A 128 -6.71 9.89 -3.10
N SER A 129 -6.80 10.72 -4.14
CA SER A 129 -7.08 12.15 -4.06
C SER A 129 -8.57 12.47 -4.27
N TYR A 130 -9.03 12.54 -5.51
CA TYR A 130 -10.42 12.80 -5.89
C TYR A 130 -11.40 11.77 -5.33
N GLY A 131 -11.02 10.49 -5.23
CA GLY A 131 -11.86 9.46 -4.64
C GLY A 131 -12.21 9.76 -3.18
N ASN A 132 -11.20 10.07 -2.36
CA ASN A 132 -11.40 10.51 -0.98
C ASN A 132 -12.15 11.85 -0.89
N GLY A 133 -11.79 12.82 -1.73
CA GLY A 133 -12.52 14.09 -1.81
C GLY A 133 -14.00 13.89 -2.12
N TYR A 134 -14.37 13.03 -3.08
CA TYR A 134 -15.76 12.74 -3.41
C TYR A 134 -16.45 11.99 -2.27
N ARG A 135 -15.76 11.02 -1.65
CA ARG A 135 -16.30 10.25 -0.52
C ARG A 135 -16.78 11.17 0.60
N LEU A 136 -16.00 12.22 0.92
CA LEU A 136 -16.25 13.14 2.04
C LEU A 136 -17.14 14.33 1.68
N THR A 137 -17.04 14.88 0.47
CA THR A 137 -17.74 16.12 0.07
C THR A 137 -18.96 15.90 -0.83
N LYS A 138 -19.02 14.73 -1.50
CA LYS A 138 -19.99 14.43 -2.58
C LYS A 138 -19.96 15.42 -3.74
N ASN A 139 -18.85 16.15 -3.94
CA ASN A 139 -18.69 17.11 -5.02
C ASN A 139 -18.82 16.43 -6.40
N PRO A 140 -19.84 16.71 -7.22
CA PRO A 140 -20.06 16.03 -8.49
C PRO A 140 -18.92 16.25 -9.50
N ALA A 141 -18.14 17.33 -9.39
CA ALA A 141 -16.98 17.55 -10.25
C ALA A 141 -15.89 16.51 -10.01
N TYR A 142 -15.69 16.07 -8.76
CA TYR A 142 -14.72 15.03 -8.43
C TYR A 142 -15.14 13.68 -8.99
N LYS A 143 -16.43 13.36 -8.91
CA LYS A 143 -16.99 12.16 -9.55
C LYS A 143 -16.65 12.13 -11.04
N GLN A 144 -16.85 13.23 -11.77
CA GLN A 144 -16.55 13.26 -13.21
C GLN A 144 -15.07 12.99 -13.50
N VAL A 145 -14.15 13.60 -12.73
CA VAL A 145 -12.70 13.35 -12.88
C VAL A 145 -12.36 11.88 -12.68
N ILE A 146 -12.97 11.21 -11.69
CA ILE A 146 -12.75 9.78 -11.45
C ILE A 146 -13.25 8.94 -12.64
N LEU A 147 -14.45 9.24 -13.17
CA LEU A 147 -15.00 8.51 -14.32
C LEU A 147 -14.13 8.66 -15.57
N ASP A 148 -13.75 9.89 -15.91
CA ASP A 148 -12.90 10.19 -17.08
C ASP A 148 -11.52 9.51 -16.96
N THR A 149 -10.96 9.48 -15.75
CA THR A 149 -9.67 8.84 -15.48
C THR A 149 -9.78 7.30 -15.54
N ALA A 150 -10.89 6.73 -15.08
CA ALA A 150 -11.12 5.29 -15.17
C ALA A 150 -11.21 4.82 -16.64
N ASP A 151 -11.89 5.58 -17.50
CA ASP A 151 -11.92 5.32 -18.94
C ASP A 151 -10.51 5.44 -19.55
N THR A 152 -9.72 6.42 -19.10
CA THR A 152 -8.33 6.59 -19.53
C THR A 152 -7.46 5.40 -19.13
N LEU A 153 -7.55 4.92 -17.90
CA LEU A 153 -6.84 3.73 -17.43
C LEU A 153 -7.23 2.48 -18.23
N ALA A 154 -8.52 2.32 -18.56
CA ALA A 154 -9.01 1.18 -19.32
C ALA A 154 -8.42 1.08 -20.74
N THR A 155 -7.89 2.17 -21.31
CA THR A 155 -7.21 2.14 -22.62
C THR A 155 -5.94 1.29 -22.62
N LEU A 156 -5.37 1.03 -21.46
CA LEU A 156 -4.19 0.17 -21.28
C LEU A 156 -4.55 -1.32 -21.19
N PHE A 157 -5.83 -1.69 -21.20
CA PHE A 157 -6.26 -3.09 -21.14
C PHE A 157 -6.04 -3.83 -22.46
N ASN A 158 -5.41 -5.01 -22.40
CA ASN A 158 -5.30 -5.91 -23.54
C ASN A 158 -6.22 -7.13 -23.33
N PRO A 159 -7.29 -7.31 -24.15
CA PRO A 159 -8.24 -8.40 -23.96
C PRO A 159 -7.68 -9.80 -24.26
N ILE A 160 -6.59 -9.92 -25.04
CA ILE A 160 -5.94 -11.21 -25.31
C ILE A 160 -5.13 -11.65 -24.08
N VAL A 161 -4.39 -10.72 -23.48
CA VAL A 161 -3.61 -11.00 -22.27
C VAL A 161 -4.52 -11.14 -21.05
N GLY A 162 -5.54 -10.28 -20.97
CA GLY A 162 -6.49 -10.20 -19.87
C GLY A 162 -6.06 -9.28 -18.73
N THR A 163 -5.04 -8.43 -18.92
CA THR A 163 -4.58 -7.46 -17.91
C THR A 163 -4.38 -6.07 -18.51
N ILE A 164 -4.21 -5.10 -17.62
CA ILE A 164 -3.81 -3.73 -17.91
C ILE A 164 -2.29 -3.72 -18.07
N LEU A 165 -1.80 -3.05 -19.12
CA LEU A 165 -0.38 -2.82 -19.35
C LEU A 165 0.13 -1.81 -18.32
N SER A 166 1.06 -2.22 -17.46
CA SER A 166 1.53 -1.39 -16.36
C SER A 166 2.39 -0.22 -16.82
N TRP A 167 3.40 -0.51 -17.65
CA TRP A 167 4.34 0.47 -18.18
C TRP A 167 4.45 0.38 -19.70
N PRO A 168 3.64 1.15 -20.47
CA PRO A 168 3.80 1.29 -21.91
C PRO A 168 5.22 1.70 -22.31
N ARG A 169 5.86 2.56 -21.50
CA ARG A 169 7.23 3.04 -21.73
C ARG A 169 8.32 1.96 -21.63
N GLU A 170 8.06 0.84 -20.95
CA GLU A 170 9.04 -0.24 -20.77
C GLU A 170 8.92 -1.33 -21.85
N VAL A 171 7.92 -1.26 -22.74
CA VAL A 171 7.70 -2.26 -23.79
C VAL A 171 8.91 -2.41 -24.69
N GLU A 172 9.33 -1.32 -25.35
CA GLU A 172 10.49 -1.32 -26.25
C GLU A 172 11.82 -1.48 -25.49
N PRO A 173 12.12 -0.71 -24.43
CA PRO A 173 13.44 -0.76 -23.78
C PRO A 173 13.79 -2.11 -23.14
N ARG A 174 12.78 -2.86 -22.67
CA ARG A 174 12.98 -4.16 -22.01
C ARG A 174 12.61 -5.36 -22.87
N ASN A 175 12.04 -5.11 -24.06
CA ASN A 175 11.38 -6.14 -24.87
C ASN A 175 10.33 -6.91 -24.04
N TRP A 176 9.48 -6.15 -23.36
CA TRP A 176 8.38 -6.66 -22.53
C TRP A 176 7.04 -6.34 -23.21
N PRO A 177 6.61 -7.15 -24.20
CA PRO A 177 5.49 -6.81 -25.09
C PRO A 177 4.20 -6.48 -24.35
N HIS A 178 3.94 -7.15 -23.23
CA HIS A 178 2.94 -6.74 -22.26
C HIS A 178 3.45 -7.03 -20.84
N ASN A 179 3.63 -6.00 -20.03
CA ASN A 179 4.05 -6.13 -18.63
C ASN A 179 2.91 -5.76 -17.68
N THR A 180 2.73 -6.56 -16.62
CA THR A 180 1.81 -6.26 -15.53
C THR A 180 2.54 -6.38 -14.21
N ILE A 181 2.48 -5.34 -13.38
CA ILE A 181 3.09 -5.33 -12.05
C ILE A 181 2.06 -5.52 -10.96
N MET A 182 2.49 -6.00 -9.79
CA MET A 182 1.57 -6.31 -8.69
C MET A 182 0.83 -5.07 -8.17
N ASP A 183 1.48 -3.91 -8.19
CA ASP A 183 0.95 -2.59 -7.81
C ASP A 183 -0.30 -2.22 -8.64
N ASN A 184 -0.43 -2.80 -9.85
CA ASN A 184 -1.59 -2.60 -10.70
C ASN A 184 -2.89 -3.11 -10.06
N MET A 185 -2.81 -4.03 -9.10
CA MET A 185 -3.95 -4.50 -8.34
C MET A 185 -4.64 -3.38 -7.55
N ILE A 186 -3.89 -2.38 -7.08
CA ILE A 186 -4.46 -1.26 -6.31
C ILE A 186 -5.30 -0.35 -7.20
N ASN A 187 -4.87 -0.18 -8.45
CA ASN A 187 -5.53 0.70 -9.41
C ASN A 187 -6.89 0.17 -9.90
N LEU A 188 -7.20 -1.10 -9.63
CA LEU A 188 -8.48 -1.72 -9.99
C LEU A 188 -9.66 -1.16 -9.18
N GLU A 189 -9.42 -0.64 -7.97
CA GLU A 189 -10.44 -0.06 -7.11
C GLU A 189 -11.22 1.06 -7.81
N MET A 190 -10.48 1.92 -8.53
CA MET A 190 -11.07 3.01 -9.30
C MET A 190 -12.00 2.50 -10.41
N LEU A 191 -11.64 1.40 -11.08
CA LEU A 191 -12.45 0.81 -12.14
C LEU A 191 -13.74 0.19 -11.60
N PHE A 192 -13.65 -0.56 -10.50
CA PHE A 192 -14.82 -1.11 -9.82
C PHE A 192 -15.76 0.01 -9.35
N TRP A 193 -15.19 1.05 -8.74
CA TRP A 193 -15.97 2.20 -8.27
C TRP A 193 -16.65 2.92 -9.43
N ALA A 194 -15.93 3.20 -10.52
CA ALA A 194 -16.47 3.90 -11.68
C ALA A 194 -17.63 3.13 -12.32
N ALA A 195 -17.49 1.80 -12.50
CA ALA A 195 -18.55 0.94 -13.02
C ALA A 195 -19.84 1.02 -12.18
N LYS A 196 -19.72 1.08 -10.86
CA LYS A 196 -20.86 1.19 -9.92
C LYS A 196 -21.47 2.59 -9.87
N ASN A 197 -20.74 3.61 -10.29
CA ASN A 197 -21.11 5.01 -10.12
C ASN A 197 -21.46 5.74 -11.43
N GLY A 198 -21.80 5.01 -12.48
CA GLY A 198 -22.28 5.58 -13.75
C GLY A 198 -21.20 5.79 -14.80
N GLY A 199 -20.00 5.23 -14.59
CA GLY A 199 -19.03 5.00 -15.65
C GLY A 199 -19.40 3.80 -16.52
N ASN A 200 -18.50 3.44 -17.43
CA ASN A 200 -18.71 2.31 -18.33
C ASN A 200 -18.80 0.98 -17.54
N PRO A 201 -19.87 0.18 -17.69
CA PRO A 201 -20.00 -1.08 -16.96
C PRO A 201 -18.90 -2.11 -17.27
N TYR A 202 -18.28 -2.05 -18.46
CA TYR A 202 -17.18 -2.95 -18.84
C TYR A 202 -15.90 -2.73 -18.00
N LEU A 203 -15.79 -1.62 -17.27
CA LEU A 203 -14.68 -1.38 -16.34
C LEU A 203 -14.64 -2.44 -15.23
N TYR A 204 -15.80 -2.96 -14.82
CA TYR A 204 -15.90 -4.09 -13.89
C TYR A 204 -15.27 -5.36 -14.49
N ASP A 205 -15.62 -5.68 -15.74
CA ASP A 205 -15.13 -6.88 -16.42
C ASP A 205 -13.61 -6.81 -16.65
N ILE A 206 -13.08 -5.64 -16.98
CA ILE A 206 -11.64 -5.38 -17.09
C ILE A 206 -10.94 -5.66 -15.74
N ALA A 207 -11.48 -5.13 -14.65
CA ALA A 207 -10.90 -5.30 -13.32
C ALA A 207 -10.94 -6.78 -12.87
N VAL A 208 -12.04 -7.50 -13.11
CA VAL A 208 -12.14 -8.94 -12.84
C VAL A 208 -11.17 -9.75 -13.69
N SER A 209 -11.11 -9.48 -15.01
CA SER A 209 -10.16 -10.15 -15.91
C SER A 209 -8.73 -9.96 -15.44
N HIS A 210 -8.36 -8.74 -15.05
CA HIS A 210 -7.04 -8.42 -14.53
C HIS A 210 -6.74 -9.25 -13.28
N ALA A 211 -7.63 -9.21 -12.28
CA ALA A 211 -7.45 -9.92 -11.03
C ALA A 211 -7.33 -11.45 -11.23
N ASP A 212 -8.15 -12.02 -12.10
CA ASP A 212 -8.10 -13.46 -12.43
C ASP A 212 -6.79 -13.85 -13.11
N LYS A 213 -6.32 -13.03 -14.07
CA LYS A 213 -5.08 -13.30 -14.78
C LYS A 213 -3.87 -13.17 -13.85
N THR A 214 -3.82 -12.12 -13.03
CA THR A 214 -2.76 -11.90 -12.04
C THR A 214 -2.72 -13.05 -11.03
N MET A 215 -3.87 -13.53 -10.55
CA MET A 215 -3.97 -14.62 -9.57
C MET A 215 -3.39 -15.91 -10.14
N LYS A 216 -3.62 -16.17 -11.43
CA LYS A 216 -3.15 -17.36 -12.12
C LYS A 216 -1.66 -17.33 -12.46
N CYS A 217 -1.13 -16.17 -12.84
CA CYS A 217 0.16 -16.08 -13.52
C CYS A 217 1.26 -15.39 -12.71
N GLN A 218 0.92 -14.59 -11.70
CA GLN A 218 1.90 -13.74 -11.00
C GLN A 218 2.25 -14.25 -9.59
N PHE A 219 1.83 -15.46 -9.26
CA PHE A 219 2.12 -16.13 -7.99
C PHE A 219 2.86 -17.44 -8.22
N ARG A 220 3.83 -17.71 -7.36
CA ARG A 220 4.52 -19.00 -7.26
C ARG A 220 3.61 -20.01 -6.55
N PRO A 221 3.93 -21.32 -6.62
CA PRO A 221 3.13 -22.36 -5.94
C PRO A 221 2.99 -22.18 -4.42
N ASP A 222 3.90 -21.44 -3.80
CA ASP A 222 3.91 -21.11 -2.37
C ASP A 222 3.21 -19.77 -2.05
N TYR A 223 2.43 -19.21 -2.97
CA TYR A 223 1.68 -17.95 -2.83
C TYR A 223 2.52 -16.68 -2.65
N THR A 224 3.84 -16.76 -2.89
CA THR A 224 4.67 -15.57 -3.04
C THR A 224 4.49 -14.97 -4.43
N SER A 225 4.42 -13.65 -4.53
CA SER A 225 4.24 -12.96 -5.81
C SER A 225 5.56 -12.67 -6.52
N TYR A 226 5.55 -12.74 -7.85
CA TYR A 226 6.52 -11.99 -8.67
C TYR A 226 6.13 -10.52 -8.65
N HIS A 227 7.11 -9.61 -8.77
CA HIS A 227 6.80 -8.19 -8.94
C HIS A 227 6.18 -7.97 -10.32
N VAL A 228 6.81 -8.44 -11.40
CA VAL A 228 6.37 -8.21 -12.79
C VAL A 228 6.07 -9.52 -13.49
N ALA A 229 4.92 -9.61 -14.16
CA ALA A 229 4.60 -10.67 -15.12
C ALA A 229 4.68 -10.12 -16.55
N VAL A 230 5.41 -10.83 -17.42
CA VAL A 230 5.54 -10.49 -18.84
C VAL A 230 4.76 -11.50 -19.68
N TYR A 231 3.90 -11.02 -20.57
CA TYR A 231 3.00 -11.83 -21.36
C TYR A 231 3.24 -11.67 -22.86
N ASP A 232 2.94 -12.73 -23.60
CA ASP A 232 2.87 -12.72 -25.06
C ASP A 232 1.54 -12.10 -25.50
N THR A 233 1.58 -11.07 -26.34
CA THR A 233 0.38 -10.31 -26.76
C THR A 233 -0.48 -11.03 -27.79
N ILE A 234 0.00 -12.12 -28.38
CA ILE A 234 -0.72 -12.89 -29.42
C ILE A 234 -1.51 -14.03 -28.79
N THR A 235 -0.90 -14.72 -27.83
CA THR A 235 -1.46 -15.91 -27.16
C THR A 235 -2.02 -15.59 -25.78
N GLY A 236 -1.63 -14.46 -25.17
CA GLY A 236 -1.94 -14.11 -23.80
C GLY A 236 -1.17 -14.91 -22.76
N ASN A 237 -0.24 -15.80 -23.16
CA ASN A 237 0.47 -16.67 -22.22
C ASN A 237 1.55 -15.90 -21.43
N LEU A 238 1.77 -16.33 -20.18
CA LEU A 238 2.90 -15.85 -19.39
C LEU A 238 4.21 -16.29 -20.05
N ILE A 239 5.09 -15.35 -20.34
CA ILE A 239 6.45 -15.61 -20.80
C ILE A 239 7.37 -15.85 -19.60
N LYS A 240 7.35 -14.93 -18.62
CA LYS A 240 8.16 -15.01 -17.40
C LYS A 240 7.65 -14.09 -16.30
N GLY A 241 7.93 -14.47 -15.05
CA GLY A 241 7.87 -13.59 -13.88
C GLY A 241 9.26 -13.07 -13.55
N VAL A 242 9.38 -11.78 -13.27
CA VAL A 242 10.65 -11.11 -12.95
C VAL A 242 10.45 -10.08 -11.84
N THR A 243 11.54 -9.47 -11.39
CA THR A 243 11.52 -8.34 -10.49
C THR A 243 12.01 -7.05 -11.13
N HIS A 244 11.48 -5.92 -10.64
CA HIS A 244 12.07 -4.60 -10.91
C HIS A 244 12.67 -3.98 -9.64
N GLN A 245 12.01 -4.14 -8.49
CA GLN A 245 12.39 -3.51 -7.23
C GLN A 245 12.80 -4.49 -6.12
N GLY A 246 12.48 -5.78 -6.23
CA GLY A 246 12.88 -6.82 -5.27
C GLY A 246 14.35 -7.23 -5.39
N TYR A 247 14.82 -8.05 -4.45
CA TYR A 247 16.20 -8.53 -4.42
C TYR A 247 16.55 -9.39 -5.65
N ALA A 248 15.70 -10.35 -6.02
CA ALA A 248 15.83 -11.11 -7.26
C ALA A 248 14.46 -11.60 -7.80
N ASP A 249 14.43 -12.11 -9.02
CA ASP A 249 13.21 -12.65 -9.66
C ASP A 249 12.57 -13.77 -8.83
N SER A 250 13.35 -14.49 -8.02
CA SER A 250 12.90 -15.58 -7.16
C SER A 250 12.46 -15.14 -5.76
N THR A 251 12.69 -13.90 -5.36
CA THR A 251 12.43 -13.44 -3.98
C THR A 251 11.04 -12.84 -3.80
N MET A 252 10.64 -12.68 -2.54
CA MET A 252 9.41 -12.04 -2.11
C MET A 252 9.68 -10.61 -1.64
N TRP A 253 9.66 -9.68 -2.60
CA TRP A 253 9.65 -8.26 -2.30
C TRP A 253 8.43 -7.87 -1.45
N ALA A 254 8.68 -7.26 -0.29
CA ALA A 254 7.66 -7.12 0.76
C ALA A 254 6.47 -6.26 0.32
N ARG A 255 6.73 -5.13 -0.34
CA ARG A 255 5.66 -4.24 -0.82
C ARG A 255 4.87 -4.83 -2.00
N GLY A 256 5.50 -5.64 -2.85
CA GLY A 256 4.77 -6.39 -3.89
C GLY A 256 3.75 -7.34 -3.29
N GLN A 257 4.16 -8.11 -2.27
CA GLN A 257 3.23 -8.99 -1.54
C GLN A 257 2.16 -8.17 -0.80
N ALA A 258 2.52 -6.99 -0.26
CA ALA A 258 1.56 -6.09 0.37
C ALA A 258 0.48 -5.60 -0.61
N TRP A 259 0.86 -5.23 -1.84
CA TRP A 259 -0.09 -4.86 -2.89
C TRP A 259 -1.02 -5.99 -3.30
N ALA A 260 -0.51 -7.23 -3.33
CA ALA A 260 -1.37 -8.40 -3.54
C ALA A 260 -2.42 -8.52 -2.43
N ILE A 261 -2.01 -8.46 -1.16
CA ILE A 261 -2.92 -8.60 -0.01
C ILE A 261 -4.00 -7.51 -0.03
N TYR A 262 -3.59 -6.25 -0.21
CA TYR A 262 -4.53 -5.13 -0.28
C TYR A 262 -5.45 -5.26 -1.50
N GLY A 263 -4.87 -5.46 -2.69
CA GLY A 263 -5.59 -5.52 -3.95
C GLY A 263 -6.63 -6.64 -4.00
N TYR A 264 -6.27 -7.86 -3.57
CA TYR A 264 -7.25 -8.97 -3.54
C TYR A 264 -8.30 -8.82 -2.44
N THR A 265 -7.99 -8.10 -1.34
CA THR A 265 -9.00 -7.72 -0.35
C THR A 265 -10.05 -6.79 -0.99
N VAL A 266 -9.61 -5.79 -1.77
CA VAL A 266 -10.50 -4.91 -2.54
C VAL A 266 -11.27 -5.70 -3.60
N VAL A 267 -10.61 -6.55 -4.39
CA VAL A 267 -11.31 -7.37 -5.41
C VAL A 267 -12.40 -8.23 -4.75
N TYR A 268 -12.15 -8.82 -3.59
CA TYR A 268 -13.19 -9.52 -2.84
C TYR A 268 -14.30 -8.57 -2.36
N ARG A 269 -13.96 -7.38 -1.83
CA ARG A 269 -14.97 -6.37 -1.45
C ARG A 269 -15.91 -6.08 -2.61
N GLU A 270 -15.36 -5.87 -3.80
CA GLU A 270 -16.07 -5.38 -4.96
C GLU A 270 -16.88 -6.47 -5.68
N THR A 271 -16.41 -7.71 -5.69
CA THR A 271 -17.01 -8.85 -6.42
C THR A 271 -17.80 -9.80 -5.53
N LYS A 272 -17.44 -9.89 -4.24
CA LYS A 272 -17.91 -10.91 -3.27
C LYS A 272 -17.69 -12.36 -3.72
N ASP A 273 -16.82 -12.61 -4.70
CA ASP A 273 -16.51 -13.97 -5.17
C ASP A 273 -15.58 -14.68 -4.16
N PRO A 274 -16.02 -15.79 -3.52
CA PRO A 274 -15.24 -16.51 -2.53
C PRO A 274 -13.85 -16.95 -2.99
N LYS A 275 -13.63 -17.14 -4.31
CA LYS A 275 -12.30 -17.54 -4.82
C LYS A 275 -11.21 -16.53 -4.43
N TYR A 276 -11.54 -15.24 -4.42
CA TYR A 276 -10.60 -14.19 -4.05
C TYR A 276 -10.37 -14.13 -2.54
N LEU A 277 -11.40 -14.40 -1.73
CA LEU A 277 -11.26 -14.48 -0.27
C LEU A 277 -10.38 -15.67 0.13
N ASP A 278 -10.59 -16.83 -0.47
CA ASP A 278 -9.78 -18.03 -0.24
C ASP A 278 -8.34 -17.83 -0.70
N PHE A 279 -8.15 -17.11 -1.82
CA PHE A 279 -6.83 -16.82 -2.35
C PHE A 279 -6.06 -15.83 -1.47
N VAL A 280 -6.66 -14.70 -1.11
CA VAL A 280 -5.98 -13.66 -0.32
C VAL A 280 -5.57 -14.16 1.06
N GLN A 281 -6.35 -15.04 1.70
CA GLN A 281 -5.96 -15.69 2.96
C GLN A 281 -4.62 -16.42 2.84
N LYS A 282 -4.38 -17.15 1.74
CA LYS A 282 -3.12 -17.89 1.54
C LYS A 282 -1.94 -16.95 1.30
N VAL A 283 -2.16 -15.89 0.52
CA VAL A 283 -1.18 -14.83 0.26
C VAL A 283 -0.81 -14.10 1.56
N THR A 284 -1.81 -13.84 2.41
CA THR A 284 -1.66 -13.21 3.73
C THR A 284 -0.93 -14.10 4.72
N ASP A 285 -1.31 -15.37 4.83
CA ASP A 285 -0.69 -16.30 5.78
C ASP A 285 0.82 -16.43 5.52
N VAL A 286 1.22 -16.53 4.25
CA VAL A 286 2.64 -16.58 3.85
C VAL A 286 3.41 -15.32 4.23
N TYR A 287 2.76 -14.14 4.16
CA TYR A 287 3.37 -12.88 4.60
C TYR A 287 3.54 -12.84 6.12
N LEU A 288 2.47 -13.15 6.87
CA LEU A 288 2.48 -13.11 8.34
C LEU A 288 3.45 -14.11 8.95
N ASP A 289 3.59 -15.30 8.36
CA ASP A 289 4.47 -16.35 8.86
C ASP A 289 5.96 -16.01 8.70
N ARG A 290 6.31 -15.04 7.84
CA ARG A 290 7.69 -14.59 7.62
C ARG A 290 8.02 -13.25 8.27
N LEU A 291 7.07 -12.62 8.96
CA LEU A 291 7.32 -11.35 9.64
C LEU A 291 8.34 -11.51 10.77
N PRO A 292 9.22 -10.51 10.96
CA PRO A 292 10.12 -10.45 12.11
C PRO A 292 9.34 -10.25 13.42
N GLU A 293 10.05 -10.27 14.54
CA GLU A 293 9.47 -10.17 15.89
C GLU A 293 8.63 -8.90 16.08
N ASP A 294 9.12 -7.74 15.60
CA ASP A 294 8.43 -6.45 15.66
C ASP A 294 7.33 -6.27 14.60
N LYS A 295 7.04 -7.29 13.80
CA LYS A 295 5.96 -7.32 12.79
C LYS A 295 6.05 -6.29 11.66
N VAL A 296 7.14 -5.54 11.54
CA VAL A 296 7.39 -4.67 10.37
C VAL A 296 8.35 -5.39 9.43
N PRO A 297 7.99 -5.65 8.17
CA PRO A 297 8.77 -6.51 7.28
C PRO A 297 10.16 -5.90 6.98
N TYR A 298 11.12 -6.77 6.66
CA TYR A 298 12.26 -6.37 5.83
C TYR A 298 11.77 -5.94 4.44
N TRP A 299 12.54 -5.14 3.70
CA TRP A 299 12.14 -4.69 2.38
C TRP A 299 11.95 -5.82 1.35
N ASP A 300 12.71 -6.91 1.51
CA ASP A 300 12.55 -8.19 0.82
C ASP A 300 12.72 -9.30 1.85
N PHE A 301 11.84 -10.29 1.83
CA PHE A 301 11.82 -11.37 2.82
C PHE A 301 12.95 -12.39 2.62
N ASP A 302 13.60 -12.39 1.46
CA ASP A 302 14.70 -13.30 1.13
C ASP A 302 16.06 -12.57 1.03
N ASP A 303 16.16 -11.33 1.53
CA ASP A 303 17.43 -10.61 1.55
C ASP A 303 18.48 -11.37 2.39
N PRO A 304 19.64 -11.74 1.83
CA PRO A 304 20.65 -12.53 2.54
C PRO A 304 21.34 -11.77 3.68
N SER A 305 21.15 -10.46 3.79
CA SER A 305 21.67 -9.65 4.89
C SER A 305 20.78 -9.67 6.12
N ILE A 306 19.61 -10.31 6.10
CA ILE A 306 18.77 -10.51 7.28
C ILE A 306 19.61 -11.20 8.40
N PRO A 307 19.64 -10.64 9.63
CA PRO A 307 18.71 -9.65 10.18
C PRO A 307 19.09 -8.17 10.01
N ASP A 308 20.21 -7.84 9.36
CA ASP A 308 20.73 -6.48 9.18
C ASP A 308 20.15 -5.76 7.93
N ALA A 309 19.34 -6.44 7.12
CA ALA A 309 18.63 -5.84 5.99
C ALA A 309 17.72 -4.69 6.47
N PRO A 310 17.49 -3.64 5.65
CA PRO A 310 16.57 -2.57 6.04
C PRO A 310 15.12 -3.04 6.08
N ARG A 311 14.33 -2.33 6.87
CA ARG A 311 12.88 -2.48 6.97
C ARG A 311 12.16 -1.82 5.80
N ASP A 312 10.90 -2.18 5.61
CA ASP A 312 9.98 -1.41 4.78
C ASP A 312 8.67 -1.14 5.52
N ALA A 313 8.66 -0.02 6.26
CA ALA A 313 7.50 0.46 7.01
C ALA A 313 6.28 0.68 6.10
N SER A 314 6.50 1.07 4.84
CA SER A 314 5.43 1.24 3.87
C SER A 314 4.67 -0.07 3.60
N ALA A 315 5.36 -1.18 3.39
CA ALA A 315 4.74 -2.50 3.23
C ALA A 315 3.98 -2.90 4.50
N GLY A 316 4.53 -2.59 5.68
CA GLY A 316 3.87 -2.81 6.96
C GLY A 316 2.54 -2.05 7.07
N ALA A 317 2.53 -0.76 6.72
CA ALA A 317 1.33 0.08 6.76
C ALA A 317 0.24 -0.40 5.78
N VAL A 318 0.63 -0.76 4.56
CA VAL A 318 -0.28 -1.30 3.53
C VAL A 318 -0.96 -2.58 4.02
N VAL A 319 -0.18 -3.54 4.53
CA VAL A 319 -0.74 -4.81 5.01
C VAL A 319 -1.60 -4.57 6.25
N ALA A 320 -1.20 -3.72 7.19
CA ALA A 320 -2.04 -3.40 8.34
C ALA A 320 -3.42 -2.86 7.91
N SER A 321 -3.46 -1.93 6.94
CA SER A 321 -4.72 -1.42 6.39
C SER A 321 -5.59 -2.52 5.75
N ALA A 322 -4.97 -3.38 4.94
CA ALA A 322 -5.65 -4.48 4.27
C ALA A 322 -6.19 -5.53 5.24
N LEU A 323 -5.42 -5.91 6.26
CA LEU A 323 -5.81 -6.91 7.26
C LEU A 323 -6.99 -6.44 8.11
N LEU A 324 -7.07 -5.15 8.43
CA LEU A 324 -8.22 -4.59 9.15
C LEU A 324 -9.50 -4.78 8.36
N GLU A 325 -9.49 -4.54 7.05
CA GLU A 325 -10.64 -4.81 6.18
C GLU A 325 -10.90 -6.31 6.00
N LEU A 326 -9.87 -7.09 5.63
CA LEU A 326 -9.97 -8.52 5.38
C LEU A 326 -10.52 -9.27 6.62
N SER A 327 -10.14 -8.83 7.82
CA SER A 327 -10.64 -9.41 9.07
C SER A 327 -12.17 -9.39 9.20
N THR A 328 -12.84 -8.43 8.55
CA THR A 328 -14.30 -8.27 8.61
C THR A 328 -15.06 -9.24 7.71
N TYR A 329 -14.36 -9.90 6.79
CA TYR A 329 -14.93 -10.87 5.85
C TYR A 329 -14.80 -12.32 6.32
N LEU A 330 -14.03 -12.55 7.39
CA LEU A 330 -13.62 -13.87 7.83
C LEU A 330 -14.33 -14.30 9.11
N PRO A 331 -14.47 -15.62 9.35
CA PRO A 331 -14.96 -16.12 10.62
C PRO A 331 -14.11 -15.63 11.79
N ASN A 332 -14.72 -15.49 12.98
CA ASN A 332 -14.10 -14.88 14.16
C ASN A 332 -12.69 -15.40 14.50
N GLY A 333 -12.38 -16.68 14.27
CA GLY A 333 -11.03 -17.22 14.51
C GLY A 333 -9.97 -16.56 13.62
N THR A 334 -10.08 -16.74 12.30
CA THR A 334 -9.14 -16.18 11.31
C THR A 334 -9.23 -14.66 11.26
N GLY A 335 -10.44 -14.09 11.30
CA GLY A 335 -10.65 -12.65 11.32
C GLY A 335 -9.97 -12.00 12.53
N LYS A 336 -10.09 -12.58 13.73
CA LYS A 336 -9.38 -12.09 14.91
C LYS A 336 -7.86 -12.17 14.74
N ARG A 337 -7.31 -13.29 14.24
CA ARG A 337 -5.86 -13.42 13.97
C ARG A 337 -5.34 -12.28 13.08
N TYR A 338 -6.03 -11.96 11.99
CA TYR A 338 -5.61 -10.91 11.06
C TYR A 338 -5.76 -9.51 11.67
N LYS A 339 -6.85 -9.26 12.40
CA LYS A 339 -7.03 -8.01 13.13
C LYS A 339 -5.96 -7.81 14.20
N ASP A 340 -5.65 -8.84 14.98
CA ASP A 340 -4.62 -8.78 16.01
C ASP A 340 -3.24 -8.51 15.38
N ALA A 341 -2.90 -9.21 14.29
CA ALA A 341 -1.66 -8.96 13.55
C ALA A 341 -1.57 -7.51 13.04
N ALA A 342 -2.65 -6.95 12.49
CA ALA A 342 -2.70 -5.55 12.06
C ALA A 342 -2.47 -4.58 13.25
N ILE A 343 -3.01 -4.88 14.42
CA ILE A 343 -2.82 -4.08 15.64
C ILE A 343 -1.37 -4.17 16.11
N GLU A 344 -0.73 -5.35 16.08
CA GLU A 344 0.69 -5.51 16.41
C GLU A 344 1.58 -4.71 15.45
N MET A 345 1.33 -4.79 14.14
CA MET A 345 2.03 -4.01 13.13
C MET A 345 1.89 -2.51 13.37
N LEU A 346 0.66 -2.02 13.61
CA LEU A 346 0.43 -0.61 13.91
C LEU A 346 1.07 -0.19 15.24
N THR A 347 1.08 -1.06 16.25
CA THR A 347 1.74 -0.77 17.53
C THR A 347 3.24 -0.52 17.32
N SER A 348 3.89 -1.35 16.50
CA SER A 348 5.30 -1.16 16.14
C SER A 348 5.51 0.10 15.30
N LEU A 349 4.70 0.33 14.27
CA LEU A 349 4.77 1.55 13.45
C LEU A 349 4.51 2.82 14.26
N SER A 350 3.72 2.74 15.33
CA SER A 350 3.45 3.84 16.27
C SER A 350 4.50 4.00 17.37
N SER A 351 5.59 3.25 17.35
CA SER A 351 6.67 3.35 18.33
C SER A 351 7.73 4.39 17.94
N ASP A 352 8.56 4.79 18.90
CA ASP A 352 9.71 5.68 18.67
C ASP A 352 10.72 5.11 17.65
N SER A 353 10.68 3.81 17.37
CA SER A 353 11.54 3.16 16.38
C SER A 353 11.09 3.39 14.93
N TYR A 354 9.83 3.79 14.71
CA TYR A 354 9.29 3.96 13.35
C TYR A 354 8.64 5.32 13.14
N GLN A 355 8.12 5.97 14.17
CA GLN A 355 7.61 7.33 14.05
C GLN A 355 8.77 8.32 13.89
N SER A 356 8.64 9.22 12.91
CA SER A 356 9.60 10.31 12.72
C SER A 356 9.71 11.23 13.94
N GLY A 357 8.62 11.41 14.70
CA GLY A 357 8.62 12.30 15.85
C GLY A 357 9.07 13.71 15.46
N GLU A 358 9.86 14.36 16.30
CA GLU A 358 10.38 15.70 15.99
C GLU A 358 11.43 15.72 14.88
N SER A 359 12.01 14.57 14.49
CA SER A 359 13.15 14.53 13.55
C SER A 359 12.79 14.94 12.12
N LYS A 360 11.60 14.57 11.64
CA LYS A 360 11.10 14.82 10.29
C LYS A 360 9.59 15.11 10.31
N PRO A 361 9.05 15.86 9.34
CA PRO A 361 7.62 16.13 9.23
C PRO A 361 6.78 14.96 8.67
N SER A 362 7.40 13.89 8.19
CA SER A 362 6.74 12.63 7.79
C SER A 362 6.13 11.88 8.98
N PHE A 363 5.24 10.92 8.73
CA PHE A 363 4.69 10.09 9.81
C PHE A 363 5.66 8.97 10.17
N LEU A 364 6.16 8.25 9.17
CA LEU A 364 6.98 7.06 9.36
C LEU A 364 8.39 7.20 8.78
N LEU A 365 9.35 6.55 9.43
CA LEU A 365 10.71 6.28 9.00
C LEU A 365 10.80 4.90 8.33
N HIS A 366 12.00 4.56 7.83
CA HIS A 366 12.39 3.17 7.50
C HIS A 366 11.56 2.48 6.41
N SER A 367 11.31 3.18 5.30
CA SER A 367 10.77 2.58 4.06
C SER A 367 11.87 2.39 3.01
N VAL A 368 11.65 1.47 2.07
CA VAL A 368 12.59 1.21 0.96
C VAL A 368 11.86 1.30 -0.39
N GLY A 369 12.14 2.35 -1.17
CA GLY A 369 11.48 2.58 -2.46
C GLY A 369 12.02 1.69 -3.59
N HIS A 370 13.33 1.76 -3.90
CA HIS A 370 13.90 0.97 -4.98
C HIS A 370 15.35 0.56 -4.68
N TRP A 371 15.49 -0.57 -3.98
CA TRP A 371 16.79 -1.08 -3.56
C TRP A 371 17.76 -1.36 -4.73
N PRO A 372 17.38 -2.08 -5.82
CA PRO A 372 18.31 -2.32 -6.93
C PRO A 372 18.81 -1.06 -7.65
N ASN A 373 18.12 0.07 -7.51
CA ASN A 373 18.49 1.35 -8.12
C ASN A 373 19.11 2.33 -7.11
N HIS A 374 19.45 1.86 -5.90
CA HIS A 374 20.01 2.67 -4.81
C HIS A 374 19.21 3.95 -4.51
N SER A 375 17.88 3.85 -4.58
CA SER A 375 16.97 4.99 -4.45
C SER A 375 15.99 4.75 -3.32
N GLU A 376 15.78 5.78 -2.48
CA GLU A 376 14.85 5.75 -1.35
C GLU A 376 15.11 4.58 -0.39
N ILE A 377 16.39 4.28 -0.09
CA ILE A 377 16.77 3.27 0.89
C ILE A 377 16.76 3.90 2.28
N ASP A 378 16.02 3.30 3.20
CA ASP A 378 15.83 3.81 4.57
C ASP A 378 15.30 5.25 4.62
N ALA A 379 14.30 5.52 3.79
CA ALA A 379 13.67 6.83 3.65
C ALA A 379 12.31 6.88 4.34
N SER A 380 11.87 8.09 4.72
CA SER A 380 10.43 8.35 4.87
C SER A 380 9.82 8.49 3.49
N ILE A 381 8.66 7.89 3.23
CA ILE A 381 8.01 7.94 1.92
C ILE A 381 6.52 8.21 2.06
N ILE A 382 5.98 9.07 1.19
CA ILE A 382 4.62 9.60 1.30
C ILE A 382 3.50 8.54 1.29
N TYR A 383 3.66 7.44 0.56
CA TYR A 383 2.66 6.37 0.57
C TYR A 383 2.67 5.57 1.88
N ALA A 384 3.79 5.50 2.61
CA ALA A 384 3.81 4.93 3.95
C ALA A 384 2.89 5.72 4.89
N ASP A 385 3.00 7.06 4.83
CA ASP A 385 2.16 7.97 5.61
C ASP A 385 0.67 7.83 5.25
N TYR A 386 0.35 7.73 3.95
CA TYR A 386 -1.02 7.52 3.46
C TYR A 386 -1.66 6.23 4.01
N TYR A 387 -0.99 5.09 3.86
CA TYR A 387 -1.56 3.81 4.31
C TYR A 387 -1.55 3.67 5.84
N TYR A 388 -0.63 4.35 6.53
CA TYR A 388 -0.59 4.36 7.98
C TYR A 388 -1.79 5.10 8.58
N ILE A 389 -2.09 6.32 8.12
CA ILE A 389 -3.28 7.05 8.61
C ILE A 389 -4.58 6.35 8.20
N GLU A 390 -4.63 5.73 7.01
CA GLU A 390 -5.77 4.91 6.60
C GLU A 390 -5.99 3.76 7.58
N ALA A 391 -4.95 2.99 7.89
CA ALA A 391 -5.03 1.85 8.80
C ALA A 391 -5.49 2.28 10.21
N LEU A 392 -4.97 3.39 10.73
CA LEU A 392 -5.40 3.93 12.02
C LEU A 392 -6.89 4.33 12.00
N LEU A 393 -7.36 4.99 10.95
CA LEU A 393 -8.78 5.34 10.79
C LEU A 393 -9.66 4.09 10.68
N ARG A 394 -9.25 3.08 9.92
CA ARG A 394 -9.96 1.78 9.85
C ARG A 394 -10.05 1.12 11.23
N LEU A 395 -8.95 1.11 11.99
CA LEU A 395 -8.93 0.54 13.33
C LEU A 395 -9.86 1.29 14.29
N LYS A 396 -9.80 2.63 14.30
CA LYS A 396 -10.69 3.48 15.12
C LYS A 396 -12.15 3.17 14.83
N ARG A 397 -12.54 3.11 13.56
CA ARG A 397 -13.93 2.79 13.15
C ARG A 397 -14.36 1.42 13.64
N LEU A 398 -13.50 0.40 13.51
CA LEU A 398 -13.79 -0.95 14.03
C LEU A 398 -13.93 -0.99 15.55
N GLN A 399 -13.15 -0.20 16.29
CA GLN A 399 -13.27 -0.07 17.75
C GLN A 399 -14.57 0.63 18.16
N GLU A 400 -15.06 1.55 17.33
CA GLU A 400 -16.33 2.27 17.52
C GLU A 400 -17.56 1.50 16.99
N GLY A 401 -17.36 0.31 16.42
CA GLY A 401 -18.45 -0.54 15.91
C GLY A 401 -18.94 -0.19 14.49
N TYR A 402 -18.20 0.64 13.76
CA TYR A 402 -18.45 0.94 12.36
C TYR A 402 -17.68 -0.01 11.42
N GLY A 403 -18.17 -0.17 10.18
CA GLY A 403 -17.39 -0.83 9.12
C GLY A 403 -16.15 -0.01 8.71
N VAL A 404 -15.16 -0.66 8.11
CA VAL A 404 -13.94 -0.01 7.60
C VAL A 404 -14.24 1.03 6.51
N LEU A 405 -13.29 1.95 6.30
CA LEU A 405 -13.29 2.81 5.12
C LEU A 405 -13.05 1.96 3.88
N GLY A 406 -13.71 2.30 2.78
CA GLY A 406 -13.53 1.68 1.48
C GLY A 406 -14.11 2.53 0.36
#